data_AF-A0A1A8QDT4-F1
#
_entry.id   AF-A0A1A8QDT4-F1
#
_cell.length_a   1.000
_cell.length_b   1.000
_cell.length_c   1.000
_cell.angle_alpha   90.00
_cell.angle_beta   90.00
_cell.angle_gamma   90.00
#
_symmetry.space_group_name_H-M   'P 1'
#
loop_
_entity.id
_entity.type
_entity.pdbx_description
1 polymer ?
#
loop_
_entity_poly.entity_id
_entity_poly.type
_entity_poly.pdbx_seq_one_letter_code
_entity_poly.pdbx_strand_id
1 'polypeptide(L)'
;MGENDDSDIIEHHVEEEMEKKGSLLESVGPSDREAHSSTQSSHRLLAYSDALISIIATVMILPVAHTKVEDNEELRESVQLLLTTKIAVYLMTFLIVTVAWAAHIRLFQVIVHIDDCLALLNLACMMLITFLPYTFSLMATFPENILGILLFCGCVMVIGVIQSVIVLYAFSRPFLLNEHIQISENRAFYKHHILKVIMRVPIMCFLASIFSFIFFQLSYALLAIVIFLPYISQGIKWCRSKAIGQVAESPDSMLFYTYLPNEPLNKERVEAFSDGVYAIVATLLILDICEDNVPDPAVVQKQFGGSLIAALQVYGPEYLAYFGSFATVGLLWFVHHSLFLHVTKATRFMGLLNTFSLAFVGGLPL
;
A
#
# COMPACT_ATOMS: atom_id res chain seq x y z
N MET A 1 -71.87 22.45 -48.18
CA MET A 1 -72.31 21.32 -47.34
C MET A 1 -71.58 20.10 -47.90
N GLY A 2 -70.39 19.72 -47.43
CA GLY A 2 -69.84 19.77 -46.08
C GLY A 2 -70.07 18.41 -45.40
N GLU A 3 -68.99 17.83 -44.82
CA GLU A 3 -68.91 16.56 -44.05
C GLU A 3 -68.74 15.29 -44.92
N ASN A 4 -67.72 14.43 -44.81
CA ASN A 4 -66.76 14.10 -43.74
C ASN A 4 -65.41 13.65 -44.34
N ASP A 5 -64.30 14.20 -43.85
CA ASP A 5 -62.91 13.78 -44.19
C ASP A 5 -62.05 13.65 -42.91
N ASP A 6 -62.68 13.27 -41.79
CA ASP A 6 -62.07 13.25 -40.45
C ASP A 6 -61.80 11.83 -39.89
N SER A 7 -62.04 10.75 -40.65
CA SER A 7 -61.80 9.38 -40.16
C SER A 7 -60.36 8.89 -40.37
N ASP A 8 -59.71 9.26 -41.47
CA ASP A 8 -58.43 8.64 -41.86
C ASP A 8 -57.22 9.28 -41.16
N ILE A 9 -57.37 10.51 -40.65
CA ILE A 9 -56.31 11.21 -39.91
C ILE A 9 -56.22 10.69 -38.45
N ILE A 10 -57.31 10.17 -37.89
CA ILE A 10 -57.34 9.69 -36.50
C ILE A 10 -56.76 8.27 -36.39
N GLU A 11 -57.02 7.37 -37.34
CA GLU A 11 -56.44 6.03 -37.32
C GLU A 11 -54.91 6.05 -37.48
N HIS A 12 -54.39 6.88 -38.39
CA HIS A 12 -52.95 6.98 -38.60
C HIS A 12 -52.21 7.56 -37.38
N HIS A 13 -52.83 8.48 -36.63
CA HIS A 13 -52.23 9.05 -35.42
C HIS A 13 -52.28 8.09 -34.21
N VAL A 14 -53.29 7.22 -34.14
CA VAL A 14 -53.41 6.20 -33.08
C VAL A 14 -52.44 5.04 -33.33
N GLU A 15 -52.22 4.63 -34.58
CA GLU A 15 -51.20 3.63 -34.92
C GLU A 15 -49.78 4.17 -34.69
N GLU A 16 -49.48 5.43 -35.03
CA GLU A 16 -48.17 6.05 -34.73
C GLU A 16 -47.92 6.24 -33.22
N GLU A 17 -48.96 6.56 -32.42
CA GLU A 17 -48.84 6.59 -30.97
C GLU A 17 -48.74 5.19 -30.34
N MET A 18 -49.40 4.17 -30.90
CA MET A 18 -49.27 2.78 -30.47
C MET A 18 -47.91 2.18 -30.82
N GLU A 19 -47.35 2.49 -32.00
CA GLU A 19 -45.97 2.12 -32.35
C GLU A 19 -44.95 2.87 -31.50
N LYS A 20 -45.16 4.17 -31.20
CA LYS A 20 -44.30 4.89 -30.23
C LYS A 20 -44.41 4.36 -28.82
N LYS A 21 -45.58 3.91 -28.37
CA LYS A 21 -45.75 3.26 -27.05
C LYS A 21 -45.15 1.86 -27.04
N GLY A 22 -45.29 1.09 -28.12
CA GLY A 22 -44.66 -0.21 -28.31
C GLY A 22 -43.12 -0.10 -28.34
N SER A 23 -42.59 0.89 -29.06
CA SER A 23 -41.15 1.15 -29.14
C SER A 23 -40.57 1.76 -27.85
N LEU A 24 -41.38 2.48 -27.05
CA LEU A 24 -41.00 2.94 -25.70
C LEU A 24 -41.10 1.83 -24.64
N LEU A 25 -41.82 0.74 -24.90
CA LEU A 25 -41.93 -0.43 -24.03
C LEU A 25 -40.98 -1.57 -24.41
N GLU A 26 -40.43 -1.58 -25.63
CA GLU A 26 -39.42 -2.55 -26.09
C GLU A 26 -37.96 -2.10 -25.94
N SER A 27 -37.70 -0.87 -25.46
CA SER A 27 -36.33 -0.44 -25.07
C SER A 27 -36.00 -0.69 -23.60
N VAL A 28 -36.92 -1.29 -22.82
CA VAL A 28 -36.62 -1.78 -21.48
C VAL A 28 -36.10 -3.20 -21.62
N GLY A 29 -34.80 -3.33 -21.90
CA GLY A 29 -34.08 -4.58 -21.70
C GLY A 29 -34.27 -5.08 -20.26
N PRO A 30 -33.86 -6.32 -19.94
CA PRO A 30 -34.06 -6.89 -18.60
C PRO A 30 -33.22 -6.21 -17.49
N SER A 31 -32.77 -4.96 -17.66
CA SER A 31 -31.90 -4.23 -16.73
C SER A 31 -32.62 -3.55 -15.56
N ASP A 32 -33.94 -3.37 -15.59
CA ASP A 32 -34.61 -2.48 -14.63
C ASP A 32 -35.44 -3.23 -13.56
N ARG A 33 -35.09 -4.50 -13.30
CA ARG A 33 -35.64 -5.30 -12.18
C ARG A 33 -34.57 -5.98 -11.33
N GLU A 34 -33.38 -5.41 -11.25
CA GLU A 34 -32.45 -5.71 -10.15
C GLU A 34 -32.35 -4.48 -9.26
N ALA A 35 -32.79 -4.63 -8.02
CA ALA A 35 -32.60 -3.65 -6.96
C ALA A 35 -31.16 -3.15 -6.96
N HIS A 36 -30.98 -1.83 -6.88
CA HIS A 36 -29.69 -1.17 -6.68
C HIS A 36 -28.77 -1.95 -5.73
N SER A 37 -27.90 -2.80 -6.27
CA SER A 37 -26.71 -3.24 -5.57
C SER A 37 -25.69 -2.14 -5.84
N SER A 38 -25.34 -1.38 -4.81
CA SER A 38 -24.36 -0.29 -4.85
C SER A 38 -22.93 -0.82 -5.02
N THR A 39 -22.72 -1.71 -5.98
CA THR A 39 -21.43 -2.30 -6.28
C THR A 39 -20.62 -1.32 -7.12
N GLN A 40 -19.60 -0.74 -6.51
CA GLN A 40 -18.68 0.20 -7.16
C GLN A 40 -17.39 -0.50 -7.58
N SER A 41 -16.74 0.02 -8.61
CA SER A 41 -15.40 -0.42 -9.01
C SER A 41 -14.40 -0.18 -7.87
N SER A 42 -13.60 -1.19 -7.53
CA SER A 42 -12.60 -1.11 -6.45
C SER A 42 -11.43 -0.16 -6.74
N HIS A 43 -11.21 0.21 -8.00
CA HIS A 43 -10.00 0.91 -8.47
C HIS A 43 -9.64 2.17 -7.66
N ARG A 44 -10.60 3.08 -7.43
CA ARG A 44 -10.34 4.32 -6.67
C ARG A 44 -9.97 4.06 -5.22
N LEU A 45 -10.61 3.08 -4.58
CA LEU A 45 -10.33 2.71 -3.20
C LEU A 45 -8.94 2.05 -3.08
N LEU A 46 -8.56 1.22 -4.05
CA LEU A 46 -7.24 0.59 -4.08
C LEU A 46 -6.14 1.62 -4.32
N ALA A 47 -6.34 2.56 -5.25
CA ALA A 47 -5.41 3.66 -5.49
C ALA A 47 -5.23 4.55 -4.24
N TYR A 48 -6.32 4.83 -3.51
CA TYR A 48 -6.25 5.53 -2.22
C TYR A 48 -5.41 4.76 -1.19
N SER A 49 -5.68 3.46 -1.03
CA SER A 49 -4.92 2.62 -0.09
C SER A 49 -3.43 2.55 -0.47
N ASP A 50 -3.10 2.45 -1.77
CA ASP A 50 -1.71 2.40 -2.24
C ASP A 50 -0.97 3.70 -1.95
N ALA A 51 -1.58 4.85 -2.29
CA ALA A 51 -1.01 6.16 -2.04
C ALA A 51 -0.78 6.39 -0.54
N LEU A 52 -1.76 6.04 0.29
CA LEU A 52 -1.67 6.20 1.74
C LEU A 52 -0.55 5.33 2.33
N ILE A 53 -0.47 4.06 1.94
CA ILE A 53 0.59 3.15 2.38
C ILE A 53 1.97 3.61 1.91
N SER A 54 2.12 4.06 0.65
CA SER A 54 3.40 4.58 0.17
C SER A 54 3.86 5.81 0.95
N ILE A 55 2.94 6.72 1.29
CA ILE A 55 3.26 7.89 2.13
C ILE A 55 3.78 7.42 3.48
N ILE A 56 3.03 6.54 4.17
CA ILE A 56 3.39 6.04 5.50
C ILE A 56 4.74 5.32 5.52
N ALA A 57 5.03 4.52 4.49
CA ALA A 57 6.30 3.82 4.38
C ALA A 57 7.47 4.81 4.23
N THR A 58 7.28 5.88 3.45
CA THR A 58 8.35 6.81 3.08
C THR A 58 8.62 7.86 4.15
N VAL A 59 7.59 8.39 4.82
CA VAL A 59 7.75 9.42 5.88
C VAL A 59 8.53 8.92 7.10
N MET A 60 8.72 7.61 7.24
CA MET A 60 9.56 7.02 8.30
C MET A 60 11.05 7.35 8.17
N ILE A 61 11.47 8.00 7.09
CA ILE A 61 12.82 8.55 6.97
C ILE A 61 13.01 9.84 7.79
N LEU A 62 11.93 10.58 8.07
CA LEU A 62 12.01 11.89 8.76
C LEU A 62 12.72 11.84 10.11
N PRO A 63 12.46 10.86 11.01
CA PRO A 63 13.18 10.76 12.28
C PRO A 63 14.70 10.54 12.12
N VAL A 64 15.13 9.99 10.98
CA VAL A 64 16.53 9.79 10.63
C VAL A 64 17.13 11.12 10.16
N ALA A 65 16.47 11.80 9.21
CA ALA A 65 16.91 13.08 8.63
C ALA A 65 17.08 14.17 9.71
N HIS A 66 16.19 14.26 10.70
CA HIS A 66 16.27 15.28 11.76
C HIS A 66 17.29 14.96 12.88
N THR A 67 18.19 13.99 12.67
CA THR A 67 19.20 13.65 13.69
C THR A 67 20.33 14.68 13.68
N LYS A 68 20.33 15.59 14.66
CA LYS A 68 21.40 16.58 14.84
C LYS A 68 22.67 15.89 15.35
N VAL A 69 23.77 16.07 14.64
CA VAL A 69 25.12 15.63 15.04
C VAL A 69 25.82 16.83 15.68
N GLU A 70 26.04 16.81 17.00
CA GLU A 70 26.86 17.83 17.67
C GLU A 70 28.36 17.51 17.49
N ASP A 71 29.18 18.54 17.34
CA ASP A 71 30.60 18.49 16.93
C ASP A 71 31.57 18.00 18.04
N ASN A 72 31.06 17.29 19.04
CA ASN A 72 31.85 16.77 20.15
C ASN A 72 32.38 15.37 19.81
N GLU A 73 33.71 15.19 19.82
CA GLU A 73 34.35 13.90 19.47
C GLU A 73 33.93 12.73 20.36
N GLU A 74 33.68 12.94 21.66
CA GLU A 74 33.16 11.90 22.56
C GLU A 74 31.71 11.50 22.24
N LEU A 75 30.95 12.40 21.61
CA LEU A 75 29.57 12.15 21.21
C LEU A 75 29.49 11.41 19.87
N ARG A 76 30.55 11.41 19.05
CA ARG A 76 30.54 10.83 17.70
C ARG A 76 30.24 9.33 17.68
N GLU A 77 30.84 8.55 18.56
CA GLU A 77 30.57 7.09 18.63
C GLU A 77 29.11 6.82 19.06
N SER A 78 28.62 7.57 20.05
CA SER A 78 27.24 7.45 20.53
C SER A 78 26.22 7.87 19.47
N VAL A 79 26.52 8.94 18.72
CA VAL A 79 25.68 9.43 17.62
C VAL A 79 25.69 8.47 16.44
N GLN A 80 26.83 7.86 16.11
CA GLN A 80 26.92 6.88 15.02
C GLN A 80 26.09 5.62 15.32
N LEU A 81 26.11 5.13 16.56
CA LEU A 81 25.26 4.02 16.99
C LEU A 81 23.77 4.40 16.92
N LEU A 82 23.41 5.62 17.35
CA LEU A 82 22.03 6.10 17.29
C LEU A 82 21.53 6.22 15.84
N LEU A 83 22.33 6.79 14.95
CA LEU A 83 21.98 6.94 13.54
C LEU A 83 21.80 5.58 12.86
N THR A 84 22.70 4.63 13.13
CA THR A 84 22.60 3.25 12.62
C THR A 84 21.30 2.59 13.11
N THR A 85 20.95 2.79 14.39
CA THR A 85 19.72 2.27 14.99
C THR A 85 18.48 2.88 14.31
N LYS A 86 18.47 4.21 14.09
CA LYS A 86 17.35 4.89 13.42
C LYS A 86 17.18 4.46 11.96
N ILE A 87 18.28 4.28 11.21
CA ILE A 87 18.25 3.74 9.85
C ILE A 87 17.68 2.32 9.85
N ALA A 88 18.09 1.48 10.80
CA ALA A 88 17.54 0.13 10.94
C ALA A 88 16.03 0.16 11.25
N VAL A 89 15.58 1.06 12.12
CA VAL A 89 14.16 1.27 12.44
C VAL A 89 13.37 1.71 11.20
N TYR A 90 13.91 2.66 10.42
CA TYR A 90 13.32 3.06 9.13
C TYR A 90 13.17 1.86 8.18
N LEU A 91 14.24 1.10 7.95
CA LEU A 91 14.20 -0.05 7.04
C LEU A 91 13.18 -1.11 7.50
N MET A 92 13.15 -1.42 8.80
CA MET A 92 12.21 -2.39 9.36
C MET A 92 10.75 -1.93 9.21
N THR A 93 10.47 -0.66 9.50
CA THR A 93 9.11 -0.11 9.37
C THR A 93 8.65 -0.07 7.93
N PHE A 94 9.52 0.33 7.00
CA PHE A 94 9.25 0.27 5.56
C PHE A 94 8.87 -1.15 5.12
N LEU A 95 9.65 -2.16 5.55
CA LEU A 95 9.38 -3.57 5.25
C LEU A 95 8.07 -4.07 5.86
N ILE A 96 7.76 -3.70 7.11
CA ILE A 96 6.49 -4.08 7.77
C ILE A 96 5.29 -3.53 7.00
N VAL A 97 5.31 -2.24 6.67
CA VAL A 97 4.23 -1.58 5.94
C VAL A 97 4.06 -2.20 4.55
N THR A 98 5.16 -2.57 3.90
CA THR A 98 5.11 -3.25 2.59
C THR A 98 4.55 -4.68 2.68
N VAL A 99 4.79 -5.41 3.78
CA VAL A 99 4.13 -6.72 4.01
C VAL A 99 2.62 -6.52 4.17
N ALA A 100 2.18 -5.52 4.94
CA ALA A 100 0.76 -5.21 5.12
C ALA A 100 0.11 -4.84 3.77
N TRP A 101 0.79 -4.05 2.95
CA TRP A 101 0.36 -3.70 1.60
C TRP A 101 0.27 -4.92 0.67
N ALA A 102 1.27 -5.80 0.68
CA ALA A 102 1.23 -7.02 -0.12
C ALA A 102 0.05 -7.92 0.28
N ALA A 103 -0.23 -8.05 1.58
CA ALA A 103 -1.40 -8.76 2.08
C ALA A 103 -2.71 -8.10 1.60
N HIS A 104 -2.77 -6.76 1.63
CA HIS A 104 -3.89 -5.98 1.10
C HIS A 104 -4.11 -6.19 -0.41
N ILE A 105 -3.04 -6.23 -1.22
CA ILE A 105 -3.15 -6.60 -2.64
C ILE A 105 -3.79 -7.96 -2.80
N ARG A 106 -3.32 -8.98 -2.06
CA ARG A 106 -3.84 -10.34 -2.18
C ARG A 106 -5.31 -10.43 -1.79
N LEU A 107 -5.73 -9.69 -0.77
CA LEU A 107 -7.14 -9.63 -0.36
C LEU A 107 -8.04 -9.09 -1.47
N PHE A 108 -7.64 -7.98 -2.09
CA PHE A 108 -8.42 -7.30 -3.14
C PHE A 108 -8.18 -7.85 -4.57
N GLN A 109 -7.30 -8.84 -4.75
CA GLN A 109 -7.30 -9.66 -5.96
C GLN A 109 -8.47 -10.66 -5.96
N VAL A 110 -8.95 -11.04 -4.77
CA VAL A 110 -10.09 -11.94 -4.58
C VAL A 110 -11.42 -11.17 -4.63
N ILE A 111 -11.43 -9.94 -4.13
CA ILE A 111 -12.60 -9.06 -4.02
C ILE A 111 -12.55 -8.01 -5.13
N VAL A 112 -13.39 -8.17 -6.15
CA VAL A 112 -13.38 -7.29 -7.35
C VAL A 112 -14.32 -6.10 -7.17
N HIS A 113 -15.52 -6.35 -6.65
CA HIS A 113 -16.54 -5.34 -6.41
C HIS A 113 -16.59 -4.96 -4.93
N ILE A 114 -16.88 -3.69 -4.65
CA ILE A 114 -16.92 -3.16 -3.28
C ILE A 114 -18.31 -2.55 -3.03
N ASP A 115 -18.81 -2.75 -1.83
CA ASP A 115 -19.95 -2.03 -1.27
C ASP A 115 -19.50 -1.09 -0.13
N ASP A 116 -20.41 -0.23 0.34
CA ASP A 116 -20.09 0.79 1.34
C ASP A 116 -19.57 0.20 2.67
N CYS A 117 -20.06 -0.99 3.05
CA CYS A 117 -19.60 -1.69 4.25
C CYS A 117 -18.14 -2.15 4.13
N LEU A 118 -17.79 -2.74 2.98
CA LEU A 118 -16.44 -3.21 2.70
C LEU A 118 -15.48 -2.02 2.54
N ALA A 119 -15.95 -0.89 1.99
CA ALA A 119 -15.19 0.35 1.94
C ALA A 119 -14.88 0.91 3.35
N LEU A 120 -15.85 0.91 4.27
CA LEU A 120 -15.65 1.33 5.66
C LEU A 120 -14.69 0.39 6.42
N LEU A 121 -14.81 -0.93 6.21
CA LEU A 121 -13.86 -1.90 6.78
C LEU A 121 -12.44 -1.69 6.24
N ASN A 122 -12.31 -1.38 4.95
CA ASN A 122 -11.02 -1.00 4.37
C ASN A 122 -10.46 0.26 5.03
N LEU A 123 -11.28 1.31 5.21
CA LEU A 123 -10.84 2.54 5.85
C LEU A 123 -10.39 2.31 7.30
N ALA A 124 -11.11 1.47 8.05
CA ALA A 124 -10.70 1.06 9.40
C ALA A 124 -9.37 0.27 9.39
N CYS A 125 -9.15 -0.58 8.39
CA CYS A 125 -7.87 -1.26 8.18
C CYS A 125 -6.74 -0.26 7.89
N MET A 126 -6.97 0.72 7.01
CA MET A 126 -5.99 1.76 6.68
C MET A 126 -5.61 2.60 7.90
N MET A 127 -6.59 2.98 8.74
CA MET A 127 -6.35 3.71 9.99
C MET A 127 -5.44 2.96 10.97
N LEU A 128 -5.54 1.62 11.03
CA LEU A 128 -4.65 0.83 11.88
C LEU A 128 -3.26 0.67 11.25
N ILE A 129 -3.18 0.52 9.92
CA ILE A 129 -1.90 0.47 9.20
C ILE A 129 -1.14 1.79 9.36
N THR A 130 -1.81 2.94 9.33
CA THR A 130 -1.18 4.26 9.59
C THR A 130 -0.64 4.40 11.00
N PHE A 131 -1.14 3.61 11.95
CA PHE A 131 -0.70 3.64 13.34
C PHE A 131 0.48 2.68 13.62
N LEU A 132 0.75 1.71 12.73
CA LEU A 132 1.88 0.78 12.88
C LEU A 132 3.24 1.46 13.08
N PRO A 133 3.63 2.49 12.31
CA PRO A 133 4.95 3.09 12.47
C PRO A 133 5.13 3.74 13.84
N TYR A 134 4.08 4.34 14.41
CA TYR A 134 4.10 4.87 15.77
C TYR A 134 4.36 3.75 16.80
N THR A 135 3.60 2.64 16.72
CA THR A 135 3.78 1.51 17.64
C THR A 135 5.17 0.89 17.54
N PHE A 136 5.72 0.79 16.32
CA PHE A 136 7.08 0.28 16.11
C PHE A 136 8.15 1.25 16.63
N SER A 137 7.99 2.55 16.39
CA SER A 137 8.90 3.57 16.94
C SER A 137 8.90 3.53 18.47
N LEU A 138 7.73 3.36 19.10
CA LEU A 138 7.62 3.23 20.55
C LEU A 138 8.34 1.97 21.05
N MET A 139 8.14 0.84 20.37
CA MET A 139 8.80 -0.44 20.66
C MET A 139 10.33 -0.35 20.52
N ALA A 140 10.82 0.30 19.47
CA ALA A 140 12.26 0.47 19.24
C ALA A 140 12.92 1.44 20.23
N THR A 141 12.19 2.47 20.68
CA THR A 141 12.69 3.46 21.65
C THR A 141 12.78 2.88 23.06
N PHE A 142 11.82 2.04 23.45
CA PHE A 142 11.76 1.43 24.78
C PHE A 142 11.76 -0.10 24.68
N PRO A 143 12.88 -0.72 24.25
CA PRO A 143 12.91 -2.15 23.94
C PRO A 143 12.65 -3.04 25.16
N GLU A 144 13.02 -2.56 26.35
CA GLU A 144 12.81 -3.23 27.64
C GLU A 144 11.35 -3.15 28.14
N ASN A 145 10.55 -2.21 27.61
CA ASN A 145 9.18 -2.02 28.06
C ASN A 145 8.21 -2.84 27.19
N ILE A 146 7.49 -3.76 27.82
CA ILE A 146 6.52 -4.65 27.15
C ILE A 146 5.39 -3.88 26.45
N LEU A 147 5.08 -2.64 26.84
CA LEU A 147 3.98 -1.86 26.27
C LEU A 147 4.14 -1.64 24.76
N GLY A 148 5.37 -1.41 24.27
CA GLY A 148 5.62 -1.23 22.83
C GLY A 148 5.26 -2.48 22.02
N ILE A 149 5.67 -3.64 22.52
CA ILE A 149 5.36 -4.95 21.91
C ILE A 149 3.85 -5.20 21.93
N LEU A 150 3.19 -4.97 23.07
CA LEU A 150 1.76 -5.20 23.21
C LEU A 150 0.93 -4.31 22.28
N LEU A 151 1.29 -3.03 22.14
CA LEU A 151 0.62 -2.11 21.22
C LEU A 151 0.83 -2.53 19.76
N PHE A 152 2.06 -2.85 19.36
CA PHE A 152 2.36 -3.31 18.01
C PHE A 152 1.59 -4.60 17.67
N CYS A 153 1.70 -5.63 18.52
CA CYS A 153 0.98 -6.89 18.33
C CYS A 153 -0.53 -6.71 18.35
N GLY A 154 -1.05 -5.88 19.27
CA GLY A 154 -2.48 -5.56 19.34
C GLY A 154 -2.99 -4.94 18.05
N CYS A 155 -2.26 -3.97 17.48
CA CYS A 155 -2.62 -3.36 16.20
C CYS A 155 -2.65 -4.38 15.07
N VAL A 156 -1.61 -5.21 14.95
CA VAL A 156 -1.54 -6.27 13.93
C VAL A 156 -2.66 -7.30 14.08
N MET A 157 -3.02 -7.66 15.33
CA MET A 157 -4.13 -8.56 15.60
C MET A 157 -5.47 -7.96 15.16
N VAL A 158 -5.74 -6.70 15.49
CA VAL A 158 -6.99 -6.03 15.06
C VAL A 158 -7.05 -5.91 13.54
N ILE A 159 -5.95 -5.57 12.87
CA ILE A 159 -5.85 -5.56 11.40
C ILE A 159 -6.25 -6.94 10.84
N GLY A 160 -5.69 -8.02 11.38
CA GLY A 160 -6.01 -9.37 10.91
C GLY A 160 -7.45 -9.81 11.18
N VAL A 161 -8.05 -9.36 12.29
CA VAL A 161 -9.48 -9.56 12.57
C VAL A 161 -10.33 -8.83 11.55
N ILE A 162 -10.05 -7.55 11.26
CA ILE A 162 -10.79 -6.77 10.25
C ILE A 162 -10.66 -7.42 8.88
N GLN A 163 -9.46 -7.82 8.46
CA GLN A 163 -9.26 -8.53 7.19
C GLN A 163 -10.02 -9.86 7.15
N SER A 164 -10.09 -10.59 8.27
CA SER A 164 -10.89 -11.81 8.38
C SER A 164 -12.38 -11.53 8.22
N VAL A 165 -12.89 -10.46 8.85
CA VAL A 165 -14.28 -10.01 8.68
C VAL A 165 -14.57 -9.64 7.23
N ILE A 166 -13.67 -8.93 6.55
CA ILE A 166 -13.78 -8.61 5.11
C ILE A 166 -13.92 -9.90 4.28
N VAL A 167 -13.07 -10.90 4.53
CA VAL A 167 -13.16 -12.20 3.84
C VAL A 167 -14.50 -12.89 4.14
N LEU A 168 -14.90 -12.99 5.40
CA LEU A 168 -16.16 -13.64 5.78
C LEU A 168 -17.37 -12.96 5.14
N TYR A 169 -17.36 -11.62 5.08
CA TYR A 169 -18.40 -10.81 4.46
C TYR A 169 -18.43 -11.02 2.94
N ALA A 170 -17.28 -10.93 2.27
CA ALA A 170 -17.17 -11.13 0.82
C ALA A 170 -17.62 -12.55 0.40
N PHE A 171 -17.26 -13.58 1.16
CA PHE A 171 -17.71 -14.95 0.90
C PHE A 171 -19.19 -15.20 1.22
N SER A 172 -19.82 -14.34 2.03
CA SER A 172 -21.27 -14.39 2.27
C SER A 172 -22.08 -13.76 1.13
N ARG A 173 -21.43 -12.95 0.28
CA ARG A 173 -22.04 -12.25 -0.86
C ARG A 173 -21.28 -12.58 -2.15
N PRO A 174 -21.61 -13.68 -2.84
CA PRO A 174 -20.82 -14.21 -3.94
C PRO A 174 -20.59 -13.24 -5.10
N PHE A 175 -21.46 -12.25 -5.30
CA PHE A 175 -21.35 -11.23 -6.35
C PHE A 175 -20.15 -10.26 -6.15
N LEU A 176 -19.58 -10.19 -4.95
CA LEU A 176 -18.41 -9.35 -4.66
C LEU A 176 -17.08 -10.00 -5.09
N LEU A 177 -17.09 -11.33 -5.24
CA LEU A 177 -15.90 -12.12 -5.52
C LEU A 177 -15.55 -12.12 -7.01
N ASN A 178 -14.30 -12.45 -7.30
CA ASN A 178 -13.85 -12.72 -8.67
C ASN A 178 -14.65 -13.88 -9.30
N GLU A 179 -15.01 -13.74 -10.57
CA GLU A 179 -15.78 -14.70 -11.38
C GLU A 179 -15.18 -16.12 -11.34
N HIS A 180 -13.84 -16.23 -11.36
CA HIS A 180 -13.15 -17.52 -11.23
C HIS A 180 -13.43 -18.24 -9.92
N ILE A 181 -13.54 -17.50 -8.81
CA ILE A 181 -13.81 -18.06 -7.48
C ILE A 181 -15.31 -18.30 -7.34
N GLN A 182 -16.14 -17.45 -7.94
CA GLN A 182 -17.59 -17.61 -7.99
C GLN A 182 -17.96 -18.93 -8.69
N ILE A 183 -17.36 -19.26 -9.83
CA ILE A 183 -17.72 -20.47 -10.59
C ILE A 183 -17.13 -21.76 -9.97
N SER A 184 -16.15 -21.63 -9.07
CA SER A 184 -15.48 -22.79 -8.47
C SER A 184 -16.38 -23.63 -7.56
N GLU A 185 -16.34 -24.96 -7.70
CA GLU A 185 -17.09 -25.91 -6.85
C GLU A 185 -16.62 -25.91 -5.38
N ASN A 186 -15.37 -25.50 -5.12
CA ASN A 186 -14.69 -25.60 -3.83
C ASN A 186 -14.56 -24.25 -3.09
N ARG A 187 -15.60 -23.41 -3.08
CA ARG A 187 -15.58 -22.08 -2.40
C ARG A 187 -15.19 -22.16 -0.92
N ALA A 188 -15.62 -23.20 -0.21
CA ALA A 188 -15.31 -23.42 1.20
C ALA A 188 -13.81 -23.66 1.43
N PHE A 189 -13.15 -24.37 0.52
CA PHE A 189 -11.70 -24.58 0.55
C PHE A 189 -10.95 -23.26 0.40
N TYR A 190 -11.32 -22.44 -0.59
CA TYR A 190 -10.73 -21.10 -0.77
C TYR A 190 -10.96 -20.24 0.48
N LYS A 191 -12.19 -20.14 0.99
CA LYS A 191 -12.50 -19.38 2.21
C LYS A 191 -11.60 -19.78 3.39
N HIS A 192 -11.50 -21.08 3.66
CA HIS A 192 -10.70 -21.59 4.79
C HIS A 192 -9.21 -21.33 4.59
N HIS A 193 -8.71 -21.52 3.37
CA HIS A 193 -7.31 -21.30 3.03
C HIS A 193 -6.91 -19.82 3.17
N ILE A 194 -7.73 -18.92 2.61
CA ILE A 194 -7.58 -17.47 2.67
C ILE A 194 -7.57 -16.98 4.12
N LEU A 195 -8.53 -17.45 4.94
CA LEU A 195 -8.61 -17.12 6.36
C LEU A 195 -7.40 -17.65 7.13
N LYS A 196 -6.95 -18.88 6.84
CA LYS A 196 -5.77 -19.48 7.44
C LYS A 196 -4.50 -18.70 7.11
N VAL A 197 -4.37 -18.11 5.92
CA VAL A 197 -3.21 -17.27 5.58
C VAL A 197 -3.25 -15.93 6.32
N ILE A 198 -4.40 -15.24 6.36
CA ILE A 198 -4.55 -13.95 7.07
C ILE A 198 -4.26 -14.13 8.57
N MET A 199 -4.81 -15.18 9.19
CA MET A 199 -4.74 -15.37 10.64
C MET A 199 -3.37 -15.78 11.16
N ARG A 200 -2.44 -16.24 10.31
CA ARG A 200 -1.09 -16.66 10.76
C ARG A 200 -0.33 -15.53 11.44
N VAL A 201 -0.31 -14.33 10.84
CA VAL A 201 0.44 -13.19 11.38
C VAL A 201 -0.13 -12.75 12.74
N PRO A 202 -1.47 -12.53 12.89
CA PRO A 202 -2.10 -12.30 14.19
C PRO A 202 -1.83 -13.38 15.23
N ILE A 203 -1.84 -14.66 14.86
CA ILE A 203 -1.56 -15.76 15.79
C ILE A 203 -0.10 -15.69 16.28
N MET A 204 0.85 -15.43 15.39
CA MET A 204 2.25 -15.26 15.77
C MET A 204 2.47 -14.02 16.66
N CYS A 205 1.78 -12.91 16.37
CA CYS A 205 1.80 -11.71 17.22
C CYS A 205 1.15 -11.96 18.58
N PHE A 206 0.07 -12.74 18.64
CA PHE A 206 -0.56 -13.14 19.91
C PHE A 206 0.41 -13.98 20.76
N LEU A 207 1.10 -14.96 20.14
CA LEU A 207 2.14 -15.72 20.81
C LEU A 207 3.29 -14.82 21.28
N ALA A 208 3.74 -13.87 20.45
CA ALA A 208 4.77 -12.90 20.82
C ALA A 208 4.36 -12.02 22.01
N SER A 209 3.09 -11.60 22.08
CA SER A 209 2.54 -10.87 23.23
C SER A 209 2.48 -11.71 24.51
N ILE A 210 2.24 -13.02 24.41
CA ILE A 210 2.29 -13.90 25.59
C ILE A 210 3.75 -14.05 26.05
N PHE A 211 4.67 -14.29 25.12
CA PHE A 211 6.09 -14.44 25.43
C PHE A 211 6.73 -13.14 25.94
N SER A 212 6.21 -11.96 25.61
CA SER A 212 6.75 -10.70 26.14
C SER A 212 6.67 -10.60 27.66
N PHE A 213 5.73 -11.31 28.31
CA PHE A 213 5.65 -11.37 29.77
C PHE A 213 6.66 -12.34 30.40
N ILE A 214 7.19 -13.29 29.63
CA ILE A 214 8.06 -14.36 30.12
C ILE A 214 9.53 -14.08 29.72
N PHE A 215 9.78 -13.86 28.43
CA PHE A 215 11.09 -13.62 27.83
C PHE A 215 10.96 -12.64 26.65
N PHE A 216 11.28 -11.36 26.88
CA PHE A 216 11.13 -10.33 25.85
C PHE A 216 12.01 -10.57 24.62
N GLN A 217 13.21 -11.14 24.78
CA GLN A 217 14.10 -11.49 23.67
C GLN A 217 13.45 -12.50 22.70
N LEU A 218 12.70 -13.47 23.24
CA LEU A 218 11.98 -14.44 22.42
C LEU A 218 10.83 -13.79 21.65
N SER A 219 10.16 -12.80 22.24
CA SER A 219 9.14 -12.00 21.56
C SER A 219 9.72 -11.26 20.35
N TYR A 220 10.87 -10.59 20.51
CA TYR A 220 11.56 -9.94 19.40
C TYR A 220 12.00 -10.93 18.31
N ALA A 221 12.47 -12.12 18.69
CA ALA A 221 12.83 -13.16 17.72
C ALA A 221 11.60 -13.60 16.90
N LEU A 222 10.43 -13.78 17.55
CA LEU A 222 9.19 -14.13 16.86
C LEU A 222 8.73 -13.00 15.92
N LEU A 223 8.82 -11.73 16.35
CA LEU A 223 8.49 -10.59 15.51
C LEU A 223 9.42 -10.48 14.30
N ALA A 224 10.73 -10.67 14.49
CA ALA A 224 11.68 -10.71 13.39
C ALA A 224 11.35 -11.83 12.40
N ILE A 225 10.99 -13.02 12.89
CA ILE A 225 10.54 -14.12 12.02
C ILE A 225 9.30 -13.69 11.23
N VAL A 226 8.29 -13.09 11.86
CA VAL A 226 7.08 -12.62 11.15
C VAL A 226 7.41 -11.66 10.00
N ILE A 227 8.36 -10.75 10.21
CA ILE A 227 8.76 -9.74 9.22
C ILE A 227 9.60 -10.37 8.10
N PHE A 228 10.60 -11.20 8.44
CA PHE A 228 11.58 -11.70 7.48
C PHE A 228 11.16 -12.97 6.74
N LEU A 229 10.34 -13.82 7.35
CA LEU A 229 9.86 -15.08 6.77
C LEU A 229 9.25 -14.95 5.35
N PRO A 230 8.38 -13.96 5.04
CA PRO A 230 7.86 -13.80 3.69
C PRO A 230 8.98 -13.50 2.67
N TYR A 231 9.97 -12.71 3.05
CA TYR A 231 11.09 -12.33 2.18
C TYR A 231 12.09 -13.48 2.00
N ILE A 232 12.48 -14.14 3.10
CA ILE A 232 13.40 -15.29 3.10
C ILE A 232 12.80 -16.46 2.30
N SER A 233 11.53 -16.81 2.55
CA SER A 233 10.87 -17.91 1.85
C SER A 233 10.84 -17.69 0.33
N GLN A 234 10.70 -16.44 -0.11
CA GLN A 234 10.68 -16.09 -1.51
C GLN A 234 12.06 -16.12 -2.17
N GLY A 235 13.10 -15.65 -1.48
CA GLY A 235 14.48 -15.76 -1.94
C GLY A 235 14.93 -17.22 -2.06
N ILE A 236 14.63 -18.05 -1.05
CA ILE A 236 14.94 -19.49 -1.06
C ILE A 236 14.25 -20.19 -2.22
N LYS A 237 12.96 -19.91 -2.46
CA LYS A 237 12.22 -20.50 -3.59
C LYS A 237 12.86 -20.20 -4.93
N TRP A 238 13.27 -18.95 -5.15
CA TRP A 238 13.96 -18.57 -6.39
C TRP A 238 15.32 -19.26 -6.53
N CYS A 239 16.14 -19.26 -5.47
CA CYS A 239 17.44 -19.95 -5.46
C CYS A 239 17.28 -21.45 -5.76
N ARG A 240 16.29 -22.10 -5.13
CA ARG A 240 16.00 -23.52 -5.32
C ARG A 240 15.54 -23.81 -6.75
N SER A 241 14.65 -22.98 -7.30
CA SER A 241 14.18 -23.10 -8.69
C SER A 241 15.32 -23.00 -9.70
N LYS A 242 16.30 -22.12 -9.43
CA LYS A 242 17.46 -21.93 -10.31
C LYS A 242 18.53 -23.03 -10.12
N ALA A 243 18.69 -23.56 -8.90
CA ALA A 243 19.70 -24.56 -8.58
C ALA A 243 19.30 -26.00 -8.91
N ILE A 244 18.02 -26.37 -8.76
CA ILE A 244 17.53 -27.76 -8.90
C ILE A 244 16.79 -27.97 -10.24
N GLY A 245 16.63 -26.94 -11.06
CA GLY A 245 15.73 -26.96 -12.21
C GLY A 245 14.25 -26.91 -11.77
N GLN A 246 13.34 -26.73 -12.73
CA GLN A 246 11.89 -26.65 -12.47
C GLN A 246 11.36 -27.99 -11.95
N VAL A 247 11.50 -28.24 -10.65
CA VAL A 247 10.80 -29.35 -9.98
C VAL A 247 9.32 -28.96 -9.94
N ALA A 248 8.47 -29.80 -10.51
CA ALA A 248 7.02 -29.69 -10.36
C ALA A 248 6.70 -29.64 -8.86
N GLU A 249 6.34 -28.46 -8.34
CA GLU A 249 6.05 -28.28 -6.93
C GLU A 249 4.84 -29.13 -6.54
N SER A 250 4.98 -29.97 -5.52
CA SER A 250 3.88 -30.76 -4.99
C SER A 250 2.82 -29.82 -4.37
N PRO A 251 1.52 -30.13 -4.49
CA PRO A 251 0.41 -29.28 -4.01
C PRO A 251 0.56 -28.83 -2.54
N ASP A 252 1.14 -29.68 -1.69
CA ASP A 252 1.28 -29.43 -0.26
C ASP A 252 2.35 -28.37 0.10
N SER A 253 3.37 -28.18 -0.76
CA SER A 253 4.42 -27.16 -0.57
C SER A 253 3.98 -25.76 -1.01
N MET A 254 2.98 -25.68 -1.90
CA MET A 254 2.31 -24.45 -2.34
C MET A 254 1.42 -23.82 -1.26
N LEU A 255 0.98 -24.61 -0.27
CA LEU A 255 -0.09 -24.30 0.67
C LEU A 255 0.35 -23.37 1.82
N PHE A 256 1.65 -23.11 1.95
CA PHE A 256 2.18 -22.46 3.14
C PHE A 256 2.11 -20.92 3.15
N TYR A 257 1.91 -20.20 2.04
CA TYR A 257 1.99 -18.72 2.04
C TYR A 257 1.11 -17.96 1.04
N THR A 258 0.18 -18.61 0.32
CA THR A 258 -0.35 -17.98 -0.90
C THR A 258 -1.85 -18.20 -1.09
N TYR A 259 -2.64 -17.13 -1.23
CA TYR A 259 -4.08 -17.15 -1.53
C TYR A 259 -4.38 -17.90 -2.83
N LEU A 260 -3.60 -17.63 -3.89
CA LEU A 260 -3.50 -18.41 -5.12
C LEU A 260 -2.03 -18.73 -5.42
N PRO A 261 -1.60 -20.00 -5.51
CA PRO A 261 -0.19 -20.40 -5.51
C PRO A 261 0.74 -19.74 -6.53
N ASN A 262 0.22 -19.24 -7.66
CA ASN A 262 1.01 -18.74 -8.80
C ASN A 262 0.65 -17.32 -9.27
N GLU A 263 -0.21 -16.60 -8.56
CA GLU A 263 -0.70 -15.34 -9.13
C GLU A 263 0.34 -14.21 -8.96
N PRO A 264 0.76 -13.52 -10.03
CA PRO A 264 1.63 -12.36 -9.94
C PRO A 264 0.99 -11.27 -9.07
N LEU A 265 1.80 -10.34 -8.58
CA LEU A 265 1.26 -9.12 -7.96
C LEU A 265 0.55 -8.32 -9.06
N ASN A 266 -0.53 -7.62 -8.69
CA ASN A 266 -1.15 -6.69 -9.63
C ASN A 266 -0.13 -5.59 -9.97
N LYS A 267 0.19 -5.47 -11.27
CA LYS A 267 1.17 -4.52 -11.79
C LYS A 267 0.79 -3.07 -11.46
N GLU A 268 -0.46 -2.69 -11.67
CA GLU A 268 -0.96 -1.33 -11.43
C GLU A 268 -0.76 -0.91 -9.98
N ARG A 269 -0.99 -1.84 -9.05
CA ARG A 269 -0.80 -1.61 -7.62
C ARG A 269 0.68 -1.37 -7.30
N VAL A 270 1.58 -2.16 -7.90
CA VAL A 270 3.03 -2.01 -7.72
C VAL A 270 3.51 -0.67 -8.27
N GLU A 271 3.02 -0.26 -9.44
CA GLU A 271 3.30 1.03 -10.06
C GLU A 271 2.80 2.18 -9.17
N ALA A 272 1.56 2.14 -8.71
CA ALA A 272 0.98 3.17 -7.83
C ALA A 272 1.74 3.33 -6.52
N PHE A 273 2.17 2.22 -5.89
CA PHE A 273 2.99 2.27 -4.68
C PHE A 273 4.38 2.86 -4.97
N SER A 274 5.03 2.45 -6.06
CA SER A 274 6.32 3.00 -6.49
C SER A 274 6.23 4.51 -6.76
N ASP A 275 5.24 4.94 -7.54
CA ASP A 275 5.01 6.35 -7.88
C ASP A 275 4.80 7.19 -6.62
N GLY A 276 4.05 6.67 -5.65
CA GLY A 276 3.86 7.34 -4.36
C GLY A 276 5.15 7.52 -3.56
N VAL A 277 6.04 6.52 -3.54
CA VAL A 277 7.35 6.63 -2.88
C VAL A 277 8.22 7.69 -3.55
N TYR A 278 8.35 7.66 -4.90
CA TYR A 278 9.12 8.65 -5.64
C TYR A 278 8.59 10.07 -5.45
N ALA A 279 7.26 10.24 -5.49
CA ALA A 279 6.62 11.53 -5.25
C ALA A 279 6.94 12.06 -3.85
N ILE A 280 6.87 11.21 -2.81
CA ILE A 280 7.15 11.65 -1.45
C ILE A 280 8.63 12.01 -1.27
N VAL A 281 9.55 11.23 -1.82
CA VAL A 281 10.98 11.59 -1.82
C VAL A 281 11.20 12.97 -2.47
N ALA A 282 10.62 13.23 -3.64
CA ALA A 282 10.73 14.53 -4.29
C ALA A 282 10.11 15.66 -3.46
N THR A 283 9.00 15.41 -2.74
CA THR A 283 8.41 16.41 -1.84
C THR A 283 9.27 16.70 -0.62
N LEU A 284 9.93 15.68 -0.05
CA LEU A 284 10.84 15.88 1.09
C LEU A 284 12.04 16.75 0.69
N LEU A 285 12.59 16.55 -0.50
CA LEU A 285 13.69 17.37 -1.02
C LEU A 285 13.35 18.86 -1.17
N ILE A 286 12.13 19.20 -1.61
CA ILE A 286 11.73 20.61 -1.72
C ILE A 286 11.35 21.21 -0.36
N LEU A 287 10.79 20.41 0.55
CA LEU A 287 10.47 20.85 1.91
C LEU A 287 11.73 21.24 2.68
N ASP A 288 12.82 20.49 2.52
CA ASP A 288 14.15 20.80 3.08
C ASP A 288 14.64 22.18 2.65
N ILE A 289 14.60 22.46 1.34
CA ILE A 289 14.95 23.79 0.78
C ILE A 289 14.02 24.89 1.28
N CYS A 290 12.73 24.61 1.43
CA CYS A 290 11.76 25.58 1.93
C CYS A 290 11.95 25.90 3.42
N GLU A 291 12.51 24.98 4.21
CA GLU A 291 12.77 25.17 5.64
C GLU A 291 14.09 25.94 5.86
N ASP A 292 15.16 25.58 5.15
CA ASP A 292 16.51 26.07 5.45
C ASP A 292 16.95 27.29 4.61
N ASN A 293 16.42 27.47 3.39
CA ASN A 293 16.91 28.49 2.44
C ASN A 293 16.02 29.73 2.33
N VAL A 294 15.06 29.89 3.26
CA VAL A 294 14.23 31.09 3.36
C VAL A 294 14.81 32.01 4.45
N PRO A 295 15.48 33.12 4.09
CA PRO A 295 16.16 33.95 5.07
C PRO A 295 15.17 34.78 5.92
N ASP A 296 15.45 34.88 7.22
CA ASP A 296 14.72 35.75 8.14
C ASP A 296 14.96 37.24 7.79
N PRO A 297 13.92 38.09 7.70
CA PRO A 297 14.06 39.53 7.46
C PRO A 297 15.08 40.23 8.38
N ALA A 298 15.19 39.83 9.64
CA ALA A 298 16.15 40.39 10.59
C ALA A 298 17.60 40.04 10.21
N VAL A 299 17.84 38.83 9.70
CA VAL A 299 19.15 38.38 9.22
C VAL A 299 19.53 39.12 7.94
N VAL A 300 18.60 39.28 7.00
CA VAL A 300 18.83 40.06 5.76
C VAL A 300 19.20 41.50 6.08
N GLN A 301 18.49 42.13 7.02
CA GLN A 301 18.79 43.50 7.42
C GLN A 301 20.16 43.63 8.09
N LYS A 302 20.52 42.68 8.97
CA LYS A 302 21.75 42.75 9.78
C LYS A 302 23.00 42.35 9.01
N GLN A 303 22.94 41.29 8.21
CA GLN A 303 24.10 40.70 7.54
C GLN A 303 24.29 41.20 6.10
N PHE A 304 23.19 41.56 5.42
CA PHE A 304 23.22 41.92 4.00
C PHE A 304 22.76 43.38 3.74
N GLY A 305 22.61 44.19 4.80
CA GLY A 305 22.22 45.59 4.69
C GLY A 305 20.84 45.80 4.06
N GLY A 306 19.94 44.82 4.20
CA GLY A 306 18.60 44.85 3.58
C GLY A 306 18.56 44.38 2.12
N SER A 307 19.70 43.96 1.53
CA SER A 307 19.73 43.42 0.17
C SER A 307 19.36 41.94 0.15
N LEU A 308 18.12 41.65 -0.23
CA LEU A 308 17.64 40.27 -0.40
C LEU A 308 18.42 39.52 -1.49
N ILE A 309 18.84 40.22 -2.56
CA ILE A 309 19.58 39.62 -3.67
C ILE A 309 20.93 39.07 -3.19
N ALA A 310 21.62 39.81 -2.31
CA ALA A 310 22.88 39.37 -1.74
C ALA A 310 22.69 38.14 -0.83
N ALA A 311 21.60 38.09 -0.07
CA ALA A 311 21.25 36.92 0.75
C ALA A 311 20.94 35.68 -0.13
N LEU A 312 20.15 35.84 -1.19
CA LEU A 312 19.78 34.74 -2.09
C LEU A 312 20.97 34.20 -2.90
N GLN A 313 21.96 35.04 -3.22
CA GLN A 313 23.18 34.58 -3.89
C GLN A 313 24.00 33.62 -3.03
N VAL A 314 23.94 33.74 -1.70
CA VAL A 314 24.62 32.82 -0.79
C VAL A 314 24.02 31.41 -0.89
N TYR A 315 22.69 31.30 -1.02
CA TYR A 315 21.96 30.03 -1.14
C TYR A 315 21.97 29.41 -2.56
N GLY A 316 22.70 30.02 -3.50
CA GLY A 316 22.74 29.57 -4.89
C GLY A 316 23.19 28.11 -5.08
N PRO A 317 24.26 27.64 -4.40
CA PRO A 317 24.70 26.25 -4.47
C PRO A 317 23.65 25.24 -4.00
N GLU A 318 22.88 25.57 -2.97
CA GLU A 318 21.83 24.73 -2.39
C GLU A 318 20.66 24.55 -3.37
N TYR A 319 20.26 25.62 -4.09
CA TYR A 319 19.27 25.50 -5.16
C TYR A 319 19.76 24.59 -6.30
N LEU A 320 21.04 24.67 -6.67
CA LEU A 320 21.62 23.79 -7.69
C LEU A 320 21.67 22.33 -7.21
N ALA A 321 22.01 22.11 -5.95
CA ALA A 321 21.99 20.79 -5.32
C ALA A 321 20.57 20.20 -5.35
N TYR A 322 19.55 21.00 -5.04
CA TYR A 322 18.15 20.59 -5.16
C TYR A 322 17.78 20.12 -6.57
N PHE A 323 18.11 20.90 -7.61
CA PHE A 323 17.82 20.48 -9.00
C PHE A 323 18.55 19.18 -9.38
N GLY A 324 19.79 18.99 -8.91
CA GLY A 324 20.54 17.75 -9.09
C GLY A 324 19.88 16.54 -8.40
N SER A 325 19.43 16.71 -7.15
CA SER A 325 18.72 15.68 -6.39
C SER A 325 17.37 15.34 -7.03
N PHE A 326 16.57 16.35 -7.40
CA PHE A 326 15.31 16.15 -8.10
C PHE A 326 15.48 15.42 -9.44
N ALA A 327 16.50 15.80 -10.22
CA ALA A 327 16.82 15.12 -11.48
C ALA A 327 17.23 13.65 -11.25
N THR A 328 17.97 13.36 -10.18
CA THR A 328 18.36 11.99 -9.81
C THR A 328 17.14 11.13 -9.48
N VAL A 329 16.24 11.63 -8.64
CA VAL A 329 14.98 10.95 -8.28
C VAL A 329 14.11 10.74 -9.52
N GLY A 330 13.94 11.78 -10.35
CA GLY A 330 13.17 11.72 -11.58
C GLY A 330 13.73 10.73 -12.61
N LEU A 331 15.06 10.64 -12.73
CA LEU A 331 15.71 9.67 -13.63
C LEU A 331 15.53 8.24 -13.13
N LEU A 332 15.66 8.00 -11.83
CA LEU A 332 15.39 6.69 -11.23
C LEU A 332 13.93 6.26 -11.45
N TRP A 333 12.98 7.19 -11.25
CA TRP A 333 11.57 6.97 -11.57
C TRP A 333 11.36 6.67 -13.06
N PHE A 334 12.00 7.42 -13.95
CA PHE A 334 11.89 7.20 -15.40
C PHE A 334 12.40 5.81 -15.82
N VAL A 335 13.52 5.37 -15.25
CA VAL A 335 14.06 4.02 -15.48
C VAL A 335 13.09 2.95 -14.98
N HIS A 336 12.51 3.14 -13.78
CA HIS A 336 11.50 2.24 -13.22
C HIS A 336 10.25 2.18 -14.11
N HIS A 337 9.70 3.33 -14.49
CA HIS A 337 8.55 3.43 -15.39
C HIS A 337 8.82 2.74 -16.73
N SER A 338 9.95 3.03 -17.37
CA SER A 338 10.35 2.40 -18.64
C SER A 338 10.50 0.88 -18.53
N LEU A 339 11.02 0.38 -17.40
CA LEU A 339 11.11 -1.05 -17.13
C LEU A 339 9.70 -1.65 -17.03
N PHE A 340 8.82 -1.07 -16.22
CA PHE A 340 7.49 -1.60 -15.97
C PHE A 340 6.56 -1.51 -17.18
N LEU A 341 6.76 -0.57 -18.12
CA LEU A 341 6.06 -0.56 -19.41
C LEU A 341 6.24 -1.89 -20.19
N HIS A 342 7.43 -2.50 -20.13
CA HIS A 342 7.73 -3.74 -20.83
C HIS A 342 7.40 -5.00 -20.01
N VAL A 343 7.14 -4.86 -18.71
CA VAL A 343 6.76 -5.97 -17.83
C VAL A 343 5.29 -6.33 -18.07
N THR A 344 5.06 -7.55 -18.53
CA THR A 344 3.70 -8.10 -18.72
C THR A 344 3.15 -8.72 -17.43
N LYS A 345 3.99 -9.31 -16.58
CA LYS A 345 3.60 -9.93 -15.30
C LYS A 345 4.61 -9.61 -14.21
N ALA A 346 4.16 -9.00 -13.12
CA ALA A 346 4.99 -8.72 -11.95
C ALA A 346 5.15 -9.99 -11.09
N THR A 347 6.25 -10.72 -11.31
CA THR A 347 6.56 -11.89 -10.48
C THR A 347 6.80 -11.48 -9.04
N ARG A 348 6.60 -12.42 -8.10
CA ARG A 348 6.82 -12.14 -6.68
C ARG A 348 8.24 -11.67 -6.42
N PHE A 349 9.24 -12.35 -7.00
CA PHE A 349 10.65 -12.00 -6.83
C PHE A 349 10.96 -10.58 -7.33
N MET A 350 10.37 -10.16 -8.46
CA MET A 350 10.46 -8.76 -8.90
C MET A 350 9.83 -7.81 -7.88
N GLY A 351 8.70 -8.17 -7.28
CA GLY A 351 8.09 -7.41 -6.18
C GLY A 351 9.04 -7.25 -4.97
N LEU A 352 9.73 -8.31 -4.56
CA LEU A 352 10.75 -8.25 -3.48
C LEU A 352 11.89 -7.29 -3.84
N LEU A 353 12.44 -7.40 -5.05
CA LEU A 353 13.51 -6.50 -5.51
C LEU A 353 13.02 -5.06 -5.61
N ASN A 354 11.78 -4.85 -6.06
CA ASN A 354 11.15 -3.54 -6.11
C ASN A 354 11.00 -2.96 -4.70
N THR A 355 10.48 -3.72 -3.73
CA THR A 355 10.38 -3.29 -2.33
C THR A 355 11.75 -2.89 -1.76
N PHE A 356 12.79 -3.68 -2.02
CA PHE A 356 14.14 -3.35 -1.57
C PHE A 356 14.62 -2.06 -2.25
N SER A 357 14.49 -1.95 -3.57
CA SER A 357 14.84 -0.73 -4.32
C SER A 357 14.15 0.51 -3.76
N LEU A 358 12.84 0.44 -3.49
CA LEU A 358 12.06 1.55 -2.94
C LEU A 358 12.49 1.91 -1.52
N ALA A 359 12.88 0.94 -0.69
CA ALA A 359 13.39 1.21 0.65
C ALA A 359 14.71 2.02 0.61
N PHE A 360 15.57 1.82 -0.38
CA PHE A 360 16.77 2.65 -0.56
C PHE A 360 16.44 4.00 -1.20
N VAL A 361 15.52 4.03 -2.17
CA VAL A 361 15.04 5.30 -2.77
C VAL A 361 14.43 6.21 -1.71
N GLY A 362 13.66 5.68 -0.77
CA GLY A 362 13.10 6.43 0.36
C GLY A 362 14.15 7.05 1.28
N GLY A 363 15.40 6.56 1.23
CA GLY A 363 16.54 7.11 1.97
C GLY A 363 17.31 8.21 1.23
N LEU A 364 16.97 8.56 -0.01
CA LEU A 364 17.64 9.63 -0.77
C LEU A 364 17.57 11.04 -0.16
N PRO A 365 16.57 11.40 0.66
CA PRO A 365 16.58 12.68 1.36
C PRO A 365 17.63 12.80 2.48
N LEU A 366 18.25 11.69 2.90
CA LEU A 366 19.35 11.66 3.85
C LEU A 366 20.68 11.82 3.10
#